data_AF-A0A0A9G5V7-F1
#
_entry.id   AF-A0A0A9G5V7-F1
#
_cell.length_a   1.000
_cell.length_b   1.000
_cell.length_c   1.000
_cell.angle_alpha   90.00
_cell.angle_beta   90.00
_cell.angle_gamma   90.00
#
_symmetry.space_group_name_H-M   'P 1'
#
loop_
_entity.id
_entity.type
_entity.pdbx_description
1 polymer ?
#
loop_
_entity_poly.entity_id
_entity_poly.type
_entity_poly.pdbx_seq_one_letter_code
_entity_poly.pdbx_strand_id
1 'polypeptide(L)'
;MSAASRLCIEHLENIGYHYYPTLICWRDNFMANKDEILALGFDDKFIRIWEYYFIYCAAGFKSRTLGNYQIVFSRPGNDKLGLDNPYASFPATNHIG
;
A
#
# COMPACT_ATOMS: atom_id res chain seq x y z
N MET A 1 27.20 -6.63 -8.75
CA MET A 1 26.72 -5.50 -9.57
C MET A 1 25.20 -5.56 -9.59
N SER A 2 24.51 -4.52 -9.14
CA SER A 2 23.05 -4.44 -9.31
C SER A 2 22.76 -4.12 -10.77
N ALA A 3 22.00 -4.97 -11.46
CA ALA A 3 21.55 -4.67 -12.81
C ALA A 3 20.45 -3.61 -12.73
N ALA A 4 20.73 -2.40 -13.22
CA ALA A 4 19.72 -1.35 -13.31
C ALA A 4 18.79 -1.60 -14.50
N SER A 5 17.49 -1.41 -14.28
CA SER A 5 16.50 -1.46 -15.36
C SER A 5 16.52 -0.17 -16.18
N ARG A 6 16.22 -0.27 -17.47
CA ARG A 6 16.01 0.88 -18.37
C ARG A 6 14.57 1.38 -18.38
N LEU A 7 13.69 0.89 -17.50
CA LEU A 7 12.29 1.30 -17.49
C LEU A 7 12.14 2.78 -17.09
N CYS A 8 11.20 3.47 -17.74
CA CYS A 8 10.80 4.83 -17.44
C CYS A 8 9.61 4.81 -16.46
N ILE A 9 9.58 5.73 -15.49
CA ILE A 9 8.42 5.92 -14.62
C ILE A 9 7.42 6.84 -15.33
N GLU A 10 6.20 6.36 -15.51
CA GLU A 10 5.12 7.11 -16.16
C GLU A 10 4.14 7.71 -15.14
N HIS A 11 3.96 7.05 -14.00
CA HIS A 11 3.07 7.49 -12.95
C HIS A 11 3.49 6.98 -11.58
N LEU A 12 3.20 7.78 -10.56
CA LEU A 12 3.48 7.49 -9.17
C LEU A 12 2.32 8.00 -8.31
N GLU A 13 1.64 7.08 -7.64
CA GLU A 13 0.56 7.40 -6.71
C GLU A 13 0.90 6.87 -5.31
N ASN A 14 0.77 7.71 -4.28
CA ASN A 14 0.88 7.28 -2.89
C ASN A 14 -0.51 6.93 -2.34
N ILE A 15 -0.79 5.63 -2.23
CA ILE A 15 -2.04 5.09 -1.68
C ILE A 15 -1.95 4.79 -0.18
N GLY A 16 -0.88 5.23 0.52
CA GLY A 16 -0.66 4.95 1.93
C GLY A 16 -1.81 5.39 2.85
N TYR A 17 -2.50 6.49 2.51
CA TYR A 17 -3.69 6.94 3.25
C TYR A 17 -4.82 5.89 3.25
N HIS A 18 -5.00 5.17 2.13
CA HIS A 18 -5.98 4.09 2.02
C HIS A 18 -5.58 2.84 2.79
N TYR A 19 -4.30 2.69 3.12
CA TYR A 19 -3.81 1.50 3.81
C TYR A 19 -4.13 1.49 5.31
N TYR A 20 -4.31 2.67 5.92
CA TYR A 20 -4.81 2.77 7.30
C TYR A 20 -6.18 2.08 7.48
N PRO A 21 -7.26 2.48 6.77
CA PRO A 21 -8.56 1.84 6.95
C PRO A 21 -8.54 0.36 6.55
N THR A 22 -7.75 -0.04 5.55
CA THR A 22 -7.55 -1.46 5.20
C THR A 22 -7.05 -2.28 6.38
N LEU A 23 -6.00 -1.82 7.07
CA LEU A 23 -5.43 -2.54 8.22
C LEU A 23 -6.40 -2.62 9.40
N ILE A 24 -7.21 -1.58 9.61
CA ILE A 24 -8.26 -1.62 10.64
C ILE A 24 -9.33 -2.66 10.30
N CYS A 25 -9.82 -2.67 9.05
CA CYS A 25 -10.78 -3.68 8.60
C CYS A 25 -10.23 -5.10 8.74
N TRP A 26 -8.95 -5.31 8.39
CA TRP A 26 -8.31 -6.62 8.55
C TRP A 26 -8.18 -7.02 10.02
N ARG A 27 -7.81 -6.10 10.91
CA ARG A 27 -7.78 -6.37 12.35
C ARG A 27 -9.15 -6.78 12.87
N ASP A 28 -10.19 -6.01 12.52
CA ASP A 28 -11.55 -6.26 13.02
C ASP A 28 -12.06 -7.62 12.54
N ASN A 29 -11.83 -7.95 11.27
CA ASN A 29 -12.14 -9.27 10.73
C ASN A 29 -11.33 -10.38 11.41
N PHE A 30 -10.03 -10.18 11.63
CA PHE A 30 -9.18 -11.16 12.31
C PHE A 30 -9.65 -11.44 13.74
N MET A 31 -9.97 -10.40 14.51
CA MET A 31 -10.45 -10.53 15.88
C MET A 31 -11.86 -11.12 15.96
N ALA A 32 -12.73 -10.82 14.99
CA ALA A 32 -14.06 -11.43 14.90
C ALA A 32 -14.00 -12.94 14.65
N ASN A 33 -12.94 -13.43 14.00
CA ASN A 33 -12.74 -14.86 13.70
C ASN A 33 -11.70 -15.51 14.62
N LYS A 34 -11.40 -14.92 15.79
CA LYS A 34 -10.37 -15.40 16.72
C LYS A 34 -10.55 -16.89 17.05
N ASP A 35 -11.76 -17.33 17.36
CA ASP A 35 -12.02 -18.71 17.78
C ASP A 35 -11.77 -19.72 16.66
N GLU A 36 -12.09 -19.37 15.42
CA GLU A 36 -11.78 -20.18 14.24
C GLU A 36 -10.26 -20.30 14.03
N ILE A 37 -9.54 -19.20 14.23
CA ILE A 37 -8.07 -19.18 14.12
C ILE A 37 -7.43 -20.05 15.20
N LEU A 38 -7.95 -20.00 16.44
CA LEU A 38 -7.49 -20.90 17.50
C LEU A 38 -7.79 -22.38 17.17
N ALA A 39 -8.94 -22.67 16.58
CA ALA A 39 -9.31 -24.02 16.15
C ALA A 39 -8.40 -24.57 15.03
N LEU A 40 -7.75 -23.70 14.24
CA LEU A 40 -6.72 -24.09 13.27
C LEU A 40 -5.38 -24.49 13.91
N GLY A 41 -5.25 -24.37 15.24
CA GLY A 41 -4.05 -24.75 16.00
C GLY A 41 -3.08 -23.59 16.27
N PHE A 42 -3.48 -22.35 16.00
CA PHE A 42 -2.72 -21.17 16.44
C PHE A 42 -2.98 -20.88 17.92
N ASP A 43 -2.03 -20.23 18.58
CA ASP A 43 -2.11 -19.89 20.01
C ASP A 43 -2.45 -18.41 20.25
N ASP A 44 -2.77 -18.06 21.50
CA ASP A 44 -3.03 -16.66 21.87
C ASP A 44 -1.83 -15.74 21.60
N LYS A 45 -0.60 -16.28 21.64
CA LYS A 45 0.61 -15.50 21.34
C LYS A 45 0.59 -15.06 19.87
N PHE A 46 0.22 -15.93 18.95
CA PHE A 46 0.03 -15.62 17.54
C PHE A 46 -1.01 -14.53 17.35
N ILE A 47 -2.17 -14.64 18.01
CA ILE A 47 -3.24 -13.63 17.93
C ILE A 47 -2.71 -12.26 18.36
N ARG A 48 -2.01 -12.18 19.50
CA ARG A 48 -1.45 -10.91 20.01
C ARG A 48 -0.40 -10.30 19.09
N ILE A 49 0.42 -11.12 18.44
CA ILE A 49 1.41 -10.64 17.47
C ILE A 49 0.72 -10.01 16.26
N TRP A 50 -0.31 -10.67 15.73
CA TRP A 50 -1.04 -10.16 14.57
C TRP A 50 -1.88 -8.92 14.87
N GLU A 51 -2.55 -8.88 16.03
CA GLU A 51 -3.25 -7.68 16.48
C GLU A 51 -2.29 -6.50 16.63
N TYR A 52 -1.12 -6.73 17.24
CA TYR A 52 -0.05 -5.73 17.34
C TYR A 52 0.42 -5.26 15.96
N TYR A 53 0.69 -6.20 15.04
CA TYR A 53 1.12 -5.89 13.68
C TYR A 53 0.12 -4.97 12.98
N PHE A 54 -1.18 -5.30 13.00
CA PHE A 54 -2.19 -4.48 12.33
C PHE A 54 -2.24 -3.06 12.89
N ILE A 55 -2.26 -2.91 14.21
CA ILE A 55 -2.33 -1.59 14.86
C ILE A 55 -1.06 -0.78 14.64
N TYR A 56 0.12 -1.42 14.77
CA TYR A 56 1.41 -0.76 14.59
C TYR A 56 1.58 -0.24 13.15
N CYS A 57 1.30 -1.08 12.16
CA CYS A 57 1.35 -0.67 10.75
C CYS A 57 0.28 0.40 10.45
N ALA A 58 -0.93 0.28 10.99
CA ALA A 58 -1.99 1.27 10.80
C ALA A 58 -1.55 2.63 11.35
N ALA A 59 -0.92 2.66 12.53
CA ALA A 59 -0.35 3.87 13.10
C ALA A 59 0.73 4.46 12.17
N GLY A 60 1.62 3.63 11.63
CA GLY A 60 2.67 4.06 10.68
C GLY A 60 2.12 4.69 9.40
N PHE A 61 1.03 4.16 8.83
CA PHE A 61 0.36 4.76 7.68
C PHE A 61 -0.40 6.04 8.05
N LYS A 62 -1.08 6.05 9.21
CA LYS A 62 -1.82 7.23 9.70
C LYS A 62 -0.90 8.40 10.02
N SER A 63 0.29 8.13 10.56
CA SER A 63 1.32 9.14 10.86
C SER A 63 2.15 9.53 9.64
N ARG A 64 1.90 8.94 8.47
CA ARG A 64 2.69 9.11 7.23
C ARG A 64 4.18 8.73 7.38
N THR A 65 4.51 7.91 8.37
CA THR A 65 5.85 7.34 8.56
C THR A 65 6.09 6.17 7.61
N LEU A 66 5.01 5.49 7.19
CA LEU A 66 5.00 4.50 6.12
C LEU A 66 4.31 5.07 4.87
N GLY A 67 4.81 4.68 3.70
CA GLY A 67 4.20 4.98 2.40
C GLY A 67 3.90 3.69 1.65
N ASN A 68 2.89 3.72 0.77
CA ASN A 68 2.57 2.62 -0.13
C ASN A 68 2.33 3.20 -1.52
N TYR A 69 3.08 2.74 -2.51
CA TYR A 69 3.12 3.39 -3.82
C TYR A 69 2.70 2.44 -4.94
N GLN A 70 1.85 2.94 -5.82
CA GLN A 70 1.62 2.34 -7.13
C GLN A 70 2.49 3.08 -8.14
N ILE A 71 3.33 2.33 -8.85
CA ILE A 71 4.27 2.88 -9.84
C ILE A 71 3.99 2.23 -11.19
N VAL A 72 3.72 3.05 -12.20
CA VAL A 72 3.56 2.60 -13.58
C VAL A 72 4.87 2.80 -14.30
N PHE A 73 5.35 1.74 -14.96
CA PHE A 73 6.60 1.74 -15.71
C PHE A 73 6.36 1.46 -17.19
N SER A 74 7.19 2.04 -18.05
CA SER A 74 7.22 1.75 -19.48
C SER A 74 8.64 1.45 -19.98
N ARG A 75 8.75 0.93 -21.21
CA ARG A 75 10.04 0.86 -21.90
C ARG A 75 10.38 2.22 -22.52
N PRO A 76 11.66 2.58 -22.61
CA PRO A 76 12.08 3.77 -23.35
C PRO A 76 11.54 3.75 -24.78
N GLY A 77 10.97 4.88 -25.22
CA GLY A 77 10.44 5.02 -26.57
C GLY A 77 9.08 4.34 -26.79
N ASN A 78 8.31 4.08 -25.74
CA ASN A 78 6.94 3.59 -25.88
C ASN A 78 6.02 4.67 -26.46
N ASP A 79 5.95 4.72 -27.79
CA ASP A 79 5.15 5.66 -28.60
C ASP A 79 3.64 5.61 -28.34
N LYS A 80 3.16 4.50 -27.76
CA LYS A 80 1.75 4.32 -27.37
C LYS A 80 1.32 5.18 -26.18
N LEU A 81 2.25 5.70 -25.38
CA LEU A 81 1.98 6.61 -24.26
C LEU A 81 1.89 8.08 -24.71
N GLY A 82 1.30 8.32 -25.89
CA GLY A 82 1.17 9.65 -26.50
C GLY A 82 0.28 10.62 -25.70
N LEU A 83 -0.27 11.62 -26.38
CA LEU A 83 -1.02 12.72 -25.75
C LEU A 83 -2.24 12.27 -24.90
N ASP A 84 -2.78 11.09 -25.18
CA ASP A 84 -3.91 10.50 -24.46
C ASP A 84 -3.48 9.53 -23.33
N ASN A 85 -2.24 9.66 -22.82
CA ASN A 85 -1.73 8.78 -21.77
C ASN A 85 -2.61 8.87 -20.50
N PRO A 86 -3.34 7.81 -20.12
CA PRO A 86 -4.23 7.83 -18.94
C PRO A 86 -3.48 7.93 -17.62
N TYR A 87 -2.16 7.73 -17.65
CA TYR A 87 -1.26 7.81 -16.51
C TYR A 87 -0.48 9.13 -16.47
N ALA A 88 -0.59 9.97 -17.50
CA ALA A 88 -0.01 11.31 -17.48
C ALA A 88 -0.63 12.07 -16.31
N SER A 89 0.17 12.23 -15.26
CA SER A 89 -0.23 12.98 -14.09
C SER A 89 -0.61 14.40 -14.53
N PHE A 90 -1.89 14.76 -14.41
CA PHE A 90 -2.26 16.17 -14.20
C PHE A 90 -1.43 16.69 -13.02
N PRO A 91 -0.94 17.94 -13.04
CA PRO A 91 -0.03 18.41 -12.01
C PRO A 91 -0.72 18.24 -10.66
N ALA A 92 0.05 17.69 -9.70
CA ALA A 92 -0.34 17.52 -8.31
C ALA A 92 -1.20 18.70 -7.89
N THR A 93 -2.41 18.41 -7.40
CA THR A 93 -3.29 19.40 -6.80
C THR A 93 -2.48 20.28 -5.87
N ASN A 94 -2.23 21.51 -6.30
CA ASN A 94 -1.92 22.63 -5.45
C ASN A 94 -3.13 22.81 -4.52
N HIS A 95 -3.20 22.01 -3.45
CA HIS A 95 -3.97 22.35 -2.26
C HIS A 95 -3.15 23.42 -1.52
N ILE A 96 -3.25 24.64 -2.04
CA ILE A 96 -2.92 25.89 -1.36
C ILE A 96 -4.06 26.16 -0.38
N GLY A 97 -3.70 26.37 0.89
CA GLY A 97 -4.42 27.20 1.87
C GLY A 97 -5.83 26.79 2.25
#